data_AF-A0AAN7RFS2-F1
#
_entry.id   AF-A0AAN7RFS2-F1
#
_cell.length_a   1.000
_cell.length_b   1.000
_cell.length_c   1.000
_cell.angle_alpha   90.00
_cell.angle_beta   90.00
_cell.angle_gamma   90.00
#
_symmetry.space_group_name_H-M   'P 1'
#
loop_
_entity.id
_entity.type
_entity.pdbx_description
1 polymer ?
#
loop_
_entity_poly.entity_id
_entity_poly.type
_entity_poly.pdbx_seq_one_letter_code
_entity_poly.pdbx_strand_id
1 'polypeptide(L)'
;MIQSSTSDSIESILKEAAGFAGNIFAFGLFVSPIPTFRRIIRNRSTEHFSGLPYIYALLNCWICLWYGTPLISSNNLLIMTVNTMGSVFQLVYIILFIIYADKRKKTRMCGLLSGEAILFAIIVMGSLQIHDHEVRKIVVGVLSGITLISMFASPLFIIVSSPQILHHHV
;
A
#
# COMPACT_ATOMS: atom_id res chain seq x y z
N MET A 1 -17.81 -24.40 27.63
CA MET A 1 -16.61 -24.90 26.94
C MET A 1 -16.86 -25.18 25.46
N ILE A 2 -17.99 -25.82 25.07
CA ILE A 2 -18.31 -26.08 23.65
C ILE A 2 -18.72 -24.79 22.87
N GLN A 3 -19.45 -23.87 23.51
CA GLN A 3 -19.86 -22.60 22.89
C GLN A 3 -18.68 -21.68 22.54
N SER A 4 -17.64 -21.64 23.37
CA SER A 4 -16.44 -20.82 23.14
C SER A 4 -15.62 -21.36 21.98
N SER A 5 -15.40 -22.69 21.92
CA SER A 5 -14.68 -23.32 20.81
C SER A 5 -15.37 -23.15 19.45
N THR A 6 -16.71 -23.13 19.41
CA THR A 6 -17.46 -22.88 18.17
C THR A 6 -17.37 -21.41 17.74
N SER A 7 -17.45 -20.47 18.69
CA SER A 7 -17.27 -19.04 18.42
C SER A 7 -15.87 -18.74 17.87
N ASP A 8 -14.83 -19.29 18.48
CA ASP A 8 -13.44 -19.13 18.06
C ASP A 8 -13.21 -19.70 16.65
N SER A 9 -13.86 -20.83 16.34
CA SER A 9 -13.80 -21.46 15.01
C SER A 9 -14.48 -20.61 13.93
N ILE A 10 -15.66 -20.05 14.22
CA ILE A 10 -16.38 -19.16 13.29
C ILE A 10 -15.56 -17.89 13.03
N GLU A 11 -14.95 -17.31 14.07
CA GLU A 11 -14.12 -16.11 13.93
C GLU A 11 -12.90 -16.37 13.03
N SER A 12 -12.25 -17.53 13.17
CA SER A 12 -11.12 -17.92 12.30
C SER A 12 -11.56 -18.05 10.84
N ILE A 13 -12.68 -18.73 10.58
CA ILE A 13 -13.22 -18.91 9.23
C ILE A 13 -13.56 -17.56 8.59
N LEU A 14 -14.20 -16.66 9.35
CA LEU A 14 -14.54 -15.32 8.86
C LEU A 14 -13.28 -14.49 8.54
N LYS A 15 -12.24 -14.56 9.38
CA LYS A 15 -10.96 -13.89 9.14
C LYS A 15 -10.28 -14.39 7.88
N GLU A 16 -10.25 -15.70 7.67
CA GLU A 16 -9.66 -16.32 6.48
C GLU A 16 -10.45 -15.95 5.21
N ALA A 17 -11.77 -16.05 5.25
CA ALA A 17 -12.64 -15.69 4.13
C ALA A 17 -12.51 -14.21 3.75
N ALA A 18 -12.50 -13.31 4.74
CA ALA A 18 -12.30 -11.88 4.53
C ALA A 18 -10.92 -11.59 3.94
N GLY A 19 -9.87 -12.23 4.44
CA GLY A 19 -8.52 -12.04 3.93
C GLY A 19 -8.35 -12.58 2.50
N PHE A 20 -8.97 -13.71 2.17
CA PHE A 20 -8.97 -14.25 0.80
C PHE A 20 -9.71 -13.34 -0.18
N ALA A 21 -10.93 -12.90 0.18
CA ALA A 21 -11.68 -11.95 -0.62
C ALA A 21 -10.89 -10.64 -0.82
N GLY A 22 -10.30 -10.11 0.25
CA GLY A 22 -9.45 -8.92 0.20
C GLY A 22 -8.25 -9.06 -0.74
N ASN A 23 -7.60 -10.23 -0.77
CA ASN A 23 -6.49 -10.51 -1.69
C ASN A 23 -6.95 -10.49 -3.17
N ILE A 24 -8.13 -11.02 -3.48
CA ILE A 24 -8.70 -10.98 -4.84
C ILE A 24 -8.97 -9.54 -5.28
N PHE A 25 -9.65 -8.75 -4.43
CA PHE A 25 -9.93 -7.36 -4.76
C PHE A 25 -8.64 -6.53 -4.89
N ALA A 26 -7.65 -6.78 -4.04
CA ALA A 26 -6.35 -6.13 -4.12
C ALA A 26 -5.65 -6.41 -5.46
N PHE A 27 -5.73 -7.64 -5.97
CA PHE A 27 -5.19 -7.96 -7.29
C PHE A 27 -5.83 -7.10 -8.38
N GLY A 28 -7.16 -6.95 -8.37
CA GLY A 28 -7.87 -6.05 -9.29
C GLY A 28 -7.39 -4.60 -9.19
N LEU A 29 -7.18 -4.10 -7.96
CA LEU A 29 -6.65 -2.76 -7.73
C LEU A 29 -5.21 -2.60 -8.24
N PHE A 30 -4.34 -3.61 -8.08
CA PHE A 30 -2.97 -3.56 -8.60
C PHE A 30 -2.90 -3.63 -10.12
N VAL A 31 -3.88 -4.24 -10.77
CA VAL A 31 -4.00 -4.29 -12.24
C VAL A 31 -4.57 -2.99 -12.83
N SER A 32 -5.29 -2.19 -12.04
CA SER A 32 -5.93 -0.95 -12.48
C SER A 32 -5.00 0.05 -13.23
N PRO A 33 -3.72 0.25 -12.84
CA PRO A 33 -2.83 1.17 -13.55
C PRO A 33 -2.27 0.66 -14.88
N ILE A 34 -2.48 -0.62 -15.25
CA ILE A 34 -1.90 -1.21 -16.47
C ILE A 34 -2.25 -0.40 -17.74
N PRO A 35 -3.48 0.03 -18.00
CA PRO A 35 -3.80 0.83 -19.18
C PRO A 35 -3.01 2.15 -19.23
N THR A 36 -2.82 2.79 -18.08
CA THR A 36 -2.02 4.02 -17.94
C THR A 36 -0.56 3.76 -18.29
N PHE A 37 0.04 2.69 -17.75
CA PHE A 37 1.44 2.35 -18.07
C PHE A 37 1.63 1.88 -19.51
N ARG A 38 0.63 1.20 -20.10
CA ARG A 38 0.65 0.90 -21.55
C ARG A 38 0.72 2.16 -22.39
N ARG A 39 0.00 3.23 -22.01
CA ARG A 39 0.09 4.55 -22.65
C ARG A 39 1.47 5.18 -22.48
N ILE A 40 2.03 5.15 -21.27
CA ILE A 40 3.38 5.68 -20.99
C ILE A 40 4.43 4.97 -21.86
N ILE A 41 4.38 3.64 -21.95
CA ILE A 41 5.29 2.85 -22.78
C ILE A 41 5.14 3.20 -24.26
N ARG A 42 3.90 3.22 -24.77
CA ARG A 42 3.60 3.54 -26.17
C ARG A 42 4.09 4.94 -26.56
N ASN A 43 3.82 5.92 -25.70
CA ASN A 43 4.12 7.32 -25.97
C ASN A 43 5.55 7.71 -25.56
N ARG A 44 6.31 6.77 -24.97
CA ARG A 44 7.69 6.95 -24.49
C ARG A 44 7.85 8.17 -23.56
N SER A 45 6.78 8.53 -22.85
CA SER A 45 6.71 9.73 -22.01
C SER A 45 5.72 9.51 -20.87
N THR A 46 6.06 10.01 -19.68
CA THR A 46 5.14 10.06 -18.53
C THR A 46 4.05 11.13 -18.67
N GLU A 47 4.07 11.94 -19.73
CA GLU A 47 3.09 13.02 -19.97
C GLU A 47 2.87 13.88 -18.71
N HIS A 48 1.61 14.02 -18.27
CA HIS A 48 1.20 14.69 -17.04
C HIS A 48 0.97 13.71 -15.88
N PHE A 49 1.23 12.41 -16.06
CA PHE A 49 1.06 11.43 -15.00
C PHE A 49 2.07 11.66 -13.87
N SER A 50 1.61 11.45 -12.64
CA SER A 50 2.41 11.54 -11.42
C SER A 50 2.84 10.15 -10.97
N GLY A 51 4.10 10.01 -10.59
CA GLY A 51 4.64 8.78 -10.01
C GLY A 51 4.41 8.66 -8.49
N LEU A 52 3.98 9.75 -7.84
CA LEU A 52 3.83 9.83 -6.38
C LEU A 52 2.88 8.78 -5.79
N PRO A 53 1.72 8.47 -6.41
CA PRO A 53 0.81 7.46 -5.86
C PRO A 53 1.48 6.09 -5.70
N TYR A 54 2.36 5.71 -6.62
CA TYR A 54 3.06 4.41 -6.57
C TYR A 54 4.14 4.36 -5.48
N ILE A 55 4.81 5.48 -5.24
CA ILE A 55 5.80 5.68 -4.16
C ILE A 55 5.09 5.52 -2.80
N TYR A 56 4.06 6.31 -2.53
CA TYR A 56 3.31 6.20 -1.27
C TYR A 56 2.67 4.82 -1.06
N ALA A 57 2.17 4.20 -2.14
CA ALA A 57 1.64 2.84 -2.10
C ALA A 57 2.72 1.81 -1.75
N LEU A 58 3.95 1.98 -2.27
CA LEU A 58 5.08 1.10 -1.94
C LEU A 58 5.45 1.20 -0.46
N LEU A 59 5.54 2.41 0.09
CA LEU A 59 5.83 2.62 1.51
C LEU A 59 4.76 1.98 2.40
N ASN A 60 3.47 2.16 2.08
CA ASN A 60 2.40 1.49 2.80
C ASN A 60 2.53 -0.04 2.72
N CYS A 61 2.78 -0.59 1.53
CA CYS A 61 2.98 -2.03 1.37
C CYS A 61 4.14 -2.53 2.24
N TRP A 62 5.27 -1.82 2.30
CA TRP A 62 6.40 -2.21 3.15
C TRP A 62 6.09 -2.16 4.64
N ILE A 63 5.40 -1.14 5.13
CA ILE A 63 5.03 -1.04 6.55
C ILE A 63 4.00 -2.11 6.92
N CYS A 64 2.99 -2.33 6.07
CA CYS A 64 2.01 -3.40 6.26
C CYS A 64 2.63 -4.79 6.18
N LEU A 65 3.62 -4.98 5.28
CA LEU A 65 4.40 -6.20 5.18
C LEU A 65 5.18 -6.44 6.48
N TRP A 66 5.84 -5.41 7.00
CA TRP A 66 6.55 -5.48 8.28
C TRP A 66 5.61 -5.83 9.43
N TYR A 67 4.44 -5.19 9.49
CA TYR A 67 3.39 -5.52 10.46
C TYR A 67 2.92 -6.98 10.38
N GLY A 68 2.84 -7.54 9.18
CA GLY A 68 2.44 -8.93 8.93
C GLY A 68 3.50 -9.97 9.30
N THR A 69 4.74 -9.57 9.58
CA THR A 69 5.80 -10.51 9.96
C THR A 69 5.53 -11.11 11.35
N PRO A 70 5.94 -12.36 11.60
CA PRO A 70 5.78 -12.99 12.92
C PRO A 70 6.58 -12.28 14.03
N LEU A 71 7.53 -11.42 13.66
CA LEU A 71 8.26 -10.58 14.61
C LEU A 71 7.40 -9.45 15.18
N ILE A 72 6.36 -9.01 14.48
CA ILE A 72 5.49 -7.90 14.89
C ILE A 72 4.11 -8.39 15.28
N SER A 73 3.49 -9.25 14.48
CA SER A 73 2.18 -9.80 14.80
C SER A 73 2.06 -11.25 14.34
N SER A 74 1.70 -12.12 15.28
CA SER A 74 1.39 -13.52 15.00
C SER A 74 0.16 -13.65 14.09
N ASN A 75 0.17 -14.66 13.21
CA ASN A 75 -0.95 -15.12 12.37
C ASN A 75 -1.50 -14.13 11.32
N ASN A 76 -0.69 -13.18 10.83
CA ASN A 76 -1.10 -12.21 9.80
C ASN A 76 -0.59 -12.54 8.37
N LEU A 77 -0.57 -13.82 8.00
CA LEU A 77 -0.04 -14.26 6.70
C LEU A 77 -0.76 -13.63 5.49
N LEU A 78 -2.09 -13.47 5.55
CA LEU A 78 -2.87 -12.88 4.46
C LEU A 78 -2.56 -11.39 4.22
N ILE A 79 -2.13 -10.68 5.26
CA ILE A 79 -1.63 -9.29 5.15
C ILE A 79 -0.24 -9.30 4.48
N MET A 80 0.61 -10.26 4.85
CA MET A 80 1.94 -10.41 4.26
C MET A 80 1.86 -10.71 2.76
N THR A 81 0.95 -11.59 2.33
CA THR A 81 0.81 -11.97 0.92
C THR A 81 0.33 -10.81 0.05
N VAL A 82 -0.73 -10.11 0.48
CA VAL A 82 -1.32 -9.02 -0.31
C VAL A 82 -0.34 -7.85 -0.47
N ASN A 83 0.39 -7.52 0.60
CA ASN A 83 1.35 -6.42 0.59
C ASN A 83 2.64 -6.78 -0.15
N THR A 84 3.09 -8.04 -0.10
CA THR A 84 4.21 -8.50 -0.94
C THR A 84 3.86 -8.38 -2.42
N MET A 85 2.68 -8.86 -2.82
CA MET A 85 2.19 -8.72 -4.19
C MET A 85 2.08 -7.25 -4.58
N GLY A 86 1.50 -6.41 -3.70
CA GLY A 86 1.43 -4.97 -3.88
C GLY A 86 2.79 -4.33 -4.11
N SER A 87 3.77 -4.60 -3.24
CA SER A 87 5.13 -4.11 -3.37
C SER A 87 5.75 -4.45 -4.72
N VAL A 88 5.56 -5.68 -5.22
CA VAL A 88 6.08 -6.09 -6.54
C VAL A 88 5.44 -5.24 -7.65
N PHE A 89 4.11 -5.09 -7.65
CA PHE A 89 3.43 -4.24 -8.65
C PHE A 89 3.88 -2.78 -8.56
N GLN A 90 3.95 -2.21 -7.37
CA GLN A 90 4.37 -0.82 -7.18
C GLN A 90 5.80 -0.60 -7.66
N LEU A 91 6.73 -1.52 -7.36
CA LEU A 91 8.10 -1.45 -7.84
C LEU A 91 8.16 -1.50 -9.37
N VAL A 92 7.42 -2.39 -10.02
CA VAL A 92 7.34 -2.46 -11.49
C VAL A 92 6.85 -1.14 -12.07
N TYR A 93 5.79 -0.56 -11.50
CA TYR A 93 5.26 0.73 -11.93
C TYR A 93 6.24 1.87 -11.74
N ILE A 94 6.93 1.94 -10.60
CA ILE A 94 7.95 2.95 -10.33
C ILE A 94 9.12 2.82 -11.32
N ILE A 95 9.60 1.61 -11.58
CA ILE A 95 10.68 1.35 -12.54
C ILE A 95 10.28 1.80 -13.93
N LEU A 96 9.10 1.41 -14.42
CA LEU A 96 8.59 1.84 -15.72
C LEU A 96 8.45 3.37 -15.77
N PHE A 97 7.93 3.99 -14.72
CA PHE A 97 7.78 5.44 -14.65
C PHE A 97 9.15 6.14 -14.75
N ILE A 98 10.15 5.66 -14.01
CA ILE A 98 11.52 6.19 -14.04
C ILE A 98 12.16 6.03 -15.42
N ILE A 99 11.96 4.89 -16.10
CA ILE A 99 12.51 4.64 -17.44
C ILE A 99 12.01 5.69 -18.45
N TYR A 100 10.71 6.00 -18.42
CA TYR A 100 10.04 6.89 -19.38
C TYR A 100 9.88 8.35 -18.89
N ALA A 101 10.43 8.68 -17.72
CA ALA A 101 10.39 10.02 -17.16
C ALA A 101 11.47 10.93 -17.76
N ASP A 102 11.18 12.23 -17.79
CA ASP A 102 12.20 13.25 -18.06
C ASP A 102 13.25 13.30 -16.94
N LYS A 103 14.39 13.95 -17.20
CA LYS A 103 15.52 13.99 -16.24
C LYS A 103 15.09 14.51 -14.86
N ARG A 104 14.22 15.54 -14.83
CA ARG A 104 13.76 16.16 -13.59
C ARG A 104 12.86 15.22 -12.78
N LYS A 105 11.84 14.61 -13.38
CA LYS A 105 10.98 13.65 -12.67
C LYS A 105 11.76 12.41 -12.29
N LYS A 106 12.68 11.91 -13.13
CA LYS A 106 13.56 10.78 -12.81
C LYS A 106 14.34 11.02 -11.53
N THR A 107 15.08 12.13 -11.43
CA THR A 107 15.85 12.46 -10.22
C THR A 107 14.94 12.59 -9.00
N ARG A 108 13.79 13.24 -9.14
CA ARG A 108 12.82 13.35 -8.05
C ARG A 108 12.32 11.98 -7.58
N MET A 109 11.96 11.09 -8.50
CA MET A 109 11.44 9.76 -8.20
C MET A 109 12.51 8.87 -7.54
N CYS A 110 13.74 8.88 -8.03
CA CYS A 110 14.84 8.17 -7.40
C CYS A 110 15.11 8.71 -5.98
N GLY A 111 15.10 10.03 -5.80
CA GLY A 111 15.27 10.64 -4.47
C GLY A 111 14.17 10.25 -3.49
N LEU A 112 12.90 10.23 -3.94
CA LEU A 112 11.77 9.79 -3.13
C LEU A 112 11.86 8.31 -2.76
N LEU A 113 12.19 7.44 -3.72
CA LEU A 113 12.36 5.99 -3.49
C LEU A 113 13.47 5.72 -2.45
N SER A 114 14.61 6.40 -2.58
CA SER A 114 15.68 6.31 -1.58
C SER A 114 15.23 6.83 -0.21
N GLY A 115 14.47 7.93 -0.17
CA GLY A 115 13.91 8.47 1.07
C GLY A 115 12.96 7.50 1.76
N GLU A 116 12.09 6.82 1.02
CA GLU A 116 11.19 5.80 1.57
C GLU A 116 11.93 4.56 2.05
N ALA A 117 12.98 4.12 1.34
CA ALA A 117 13.82 3.00 1.79
C ALA A 117 14.53 3.33 3.12
N ILE A 118 15.06 4.54 3.26
CA ILE A 118 15.68 5.02 4.50
C ILE A 118 14.63 5.09 5.62
N LEU A 119 13.47 5.68 5.35
CA LEU A 119 12.38 5.78 6.32
C LEU A 119 11.92 4.39 6.78
N PHE A 120 11.72 3.46 5.86
CA PHE A 120 11.36 2.09 6.19
C PHE A 120 12.42 1.40 7.04
N ALA A 121 13.71 1.55 6.71
CA ALA A 121 14.80 1.03 7.52
C ALA A 121 14.78 1.61 8.95
N ILE A 122 14.54 2.92 9.09
CA ILE A 122 14.40 3.56 10.42
C ILE A 122 13.23 2.97 11.19
N ILE A 123 12.07 2.75 10.55
CA ILE A 123 10.90 2.14 11.19
C ILE A 123 11.22 0.72 11.68
N VAL A 124 11.87 -0.11 10.83
CA VAL A 124 12.27 -1.47 11.19
C VAL A 124 13.23 -1.43 12.39
N MET A 125 14.34 -0.70 12.29
CA MET A 125 15.35 -0.59 13.35
C MET A 125 14.78 0.00 14.65
N GLY A 126 13.93 1.03 14.55
CA GLY A 126 13.27 1.64 15.69
C GLY A 126 12.28 0.69 16.37
N SER A 127 11.48 -0.04 15.59
CA SER A 127 10.53 -1.01 16.13
C SER A 127 11.20 -2.18 16.84
N LEU A 128 12.37 -2.64 16.36
CA LEU A 128 13.12 -3.74 16.97
C LEU A 128 13.76 -3.39 18.32
N GLN A 129 13.96 -2.10 18.62
CA GLN A 129 14.44 -1.64 19.93
C GLN A 129 13.35 -1.70 21.02
N ILE A 130 12.08 -1.82 20.62
CA ILE A 130 10.96 -2.01 21.54
C ILE A 130 10.95 -3.47 22.01
N HIS A 131 11.26 -3.67 23.29
CA HIS A 131 11.33 -4.99 23.91
C HIS A 131 9.94 -5.59 24.16
N ASP A 132 8.97 -4.74 24.49
CA ASP A 132 7.59 -5.16 24.69
C ASP A 132 6.93 -5.47 23.35
N HIS A 133 6.55 -6.73 23.16
CA HIS A 133 5.95 -7.22 21.92
C HIS A 133 4.61 -6.55 21.60
N GLU A 134 3.76 -6.32 22.60
CA GLU A 134 2.45 -5.72 22.39
C GLU A 134 2.58 -4.24 22.04
N VAL A 135 3.48 -3.51 22.72
CA VAL A 135 3.78 -2.12 22.37
C VAL A 135 4.35 -2.04 20.95
N ARG A 136 5.29 -2.92 20.60
CA ARG A 136 5.86 -2.98 19.24
C ARG A 136 4.79 -3.19 18.18
N LYS A 137 3.89 -4.14 18.42
CA LYS A 137 2.76 -4.44 17.53
C LYS A 137 1.83 -3.24 17.37
N ILE A 138 1.46 -2.57 18.45
CA ILE A 138 0.59 -1.38 18.42
C ILE A 138 1.26 -0.24 17.64
N VAL A 139 2.53 0.05 17.92
CA VAL A 139 3.27 1.13 17.25
C VAL A 139 3.33 0.92 15.74
N VAL A 140 3.77 -0.27 15.30
CA VAL A 140 3.85 -0.58 13.87
C VAL A 140 2.46 -0.66 13.23
N GLY A 141 1.47 -1.18 13.94
CA GLY A 141 0.07 -1.22 13.49
C GLY A 141 -0.53 0.17 13.28
N VAL A 142 -0.28 1.12 14.19
CA VAL A 142 -0.72 2.51 14.06
C VAL A 142 -0.03 3.18 12.88
N LEU A 143 1.28 2.98 12.69
CA LEU A 143 2.00 3.49 11.52
C LEU A 143 1.43 2.93 10.21
N SER A 144 1.13 1.63 10.17
CA SER A 144 0.46 0.99 9.04
C SER A 144 -0.91 1.63 8.75
N GLY A 145 -1.71 1.86 9.79
CA GLY A 145 -3.02 2.53 9.66
C GLY A 145 -2.92 3.97 9.15
N ILE A 146 -1.98 4.76 9.68
CA ILE A 146 -1.76 6.15 9.24
C ILE A 146 -1.36 6.20 7.77
N THR A 147 -0.42 5.35 7.35
CA THR A 147 0.01 5.32 5.95
C THR A 147 -1.12 4.89 5.01
N LEU A 148 -1.93 3.92 5.41
CA LEU A 148 -3.10 3.48 4.64
C LEU A 148 -4.12 4.62 4.48
N ILE A 149 -4.43 5.33 5.57
CA ILE A 149 -5.36 6.47 5.53
C ILE A 149 -4.82 7.58 4.63
N SER A 150 -3.52 7.87 4.71
CA SER A 150 -2.89 8.93 3.91
C SER A 150 -3.03 8.70 2.40
N MET A 151 -3.06 7.43 1.95
CA MET A 151 -3.22 7.10 0.54
C MET A 151 -4.61 7.49 -0.02
N PHE A 152 -5.63 7.59 0.83
CA PHE A 152 -6.97 8.03 0.41
C PHE A 152 -7.08 9.55 0.17
N ALA A 153 -6.04 10.32 0.47
CA ALA A 153 -6.00 11.74 0.12
C ALA A 153 -6.12 11.98 -1.40
N SER A 154 -5.52 11.10 -2.23
CA SER A 154 -5.58 11.22 -3.69
C SER A 154 -7.00 11.05 -4.26
N PRO A 155 -7.74 9.96 -3.96
CA PRO A 155 -9.12 9.84 -4.45
C PRO A 155 -10.05 10.91 -3.87
N LEU A 156 -9.89 11.31 -2.60
CA LEU A 156 -10.68 12.39 -2.00
C LEU A 156 -10.50 13.71 -2.77
N PHE A 157 -9.26 14.05 -3.13
CA PHE A 157 -8.97 15.25 -3.91
C PHE A 157 -9.67 15.23 -5.27
N ILE A 158 -9.74 14.07 -5.94
CA ILE A 158 -10.42 13.93 -7.24
C ILE A 158 -11.93 14.14 -7.10
N ILE A 159 -12.55 13.60 -6.05
CA ILE A 159 -14.00 13.74 -5.81
C ILE A 159 -14.35 15.21 -5.55
N VAL A 160 -13.58 15.89 -4.70
CA VAL A 160 -13.84 17.30 -4.35
C VAL A 160 -13.52 18.26 -5.50
N SER A 161 -12.51 17.94 -6.32
CA SER A 161 -12.09 18.79 -7.44
C SER A 161 -12.90 18.59 -8.72
N SER A 162 -13.83 17.61 -8.76
CA SER A 162 -14.68 17.33 -9.92
C SER A 162 -15.86 18.32 -9.96
N PRO A 163 -15.91 19.29 -10.89
CA PRO A 163 -16.96 20.31 -10.94
C PRO A 163 -18.33 19.80 -11.44
N GLN A 164 -18.49 18.49 -11.64
CA GLN A 164 -19.58 17.89 -12.41
C GLN A 164 -20.81 17.46 -11.58
N ILE A 165 -20.83 17.65 -10.26
CA ILE A 165 -22.01 17.29 -9.42
C ILE A 165 -22.90 18.50 -9.09
N LEU A 166 -22.41 19.74 -9.22
CA LEU A 166 -23.19 20.94 -8.84
C LEU A 166 -24.05 21.53 -9.96
N HIS A 167 -23.87 21.12 -11.22
CA HIS A 167 -24.58 21.70 -12.38
C HIS A 167 -25.79 20.88 -12.87
N HIS A 168 -26.15 19.77 -12.21
CA HIS A 168 -27.31 18.96 -12.59
C HIS A 168 -28.58 19.24 -11.76
N HIS A 169 -28.56 20.26 -10.90
CA HIS A 169 -29.68 20.67 -10.03
C HIS A 169 -29.94 22.19 -10.00
N VAL A 170 -29.67 22.91 -11.09
CA VAL A 170 -30.19 24.26 -11.31
C VAL A 170 -31.04 24.27 -12.57
#